data_AF-A0A644Y425-F1
#
_entry.id   AF-A0A644Y425-F1
#
_cell.length_a   1.000
_cell.length_b   1.000
_cell.length_c   1.000
_cell.angle_alpha   90.00
_cell.angle_beta   90.00
_cell.angle_gamma   90.00
#
_symmetry.space_group_name_H-M   'P 1'
#
loop_
_entity.id
_entity.type
_entity.pdbx_description
1 polymer ?
#
loop_
_entity_poly.entity_id
_entity_poly.type
_entity_poly.pdbx_seq_one_letter_code
_entity_poly.pdbx_strand_id
1 'polypeptide(L)' 'MSDPASERVENSSLNEIIFTDSIPFTKSCSKVKVLSVADMFANAIMRVCNNESISSLYVV' A
#
# COMPACT_ATOMS: atom_id res chain seq x y z
N MET A 1 -8.06 0.26 -7.24
CA MET A 1 -8.75 -0.86 -7.93
C MET A 1 -10.06 -0.36 -8.54
N SER A 2 -10.13 -0.20 -9.85
CA SER A 2 -11.35 0.22 -10.58
C SER A 2 -12.34 -0.94 -10.72
N ASP A 3 -13.64 -0.65 -10.77
CA ASP A 3 -14.63 -1.72 -10.98
C ASP A 3 -14.60 -2.21 -12.43
N PRO A 4 -14.91 -3.49 -12.68
CA PRO A 4 -15.46 -4.49 -11.75
C PRO A 4 -14.41 -5.33 -11.00
N ALA A 5 -13.18 -4.84 -10.80
CA ALA A 5 -12.13 -5.65 -10.18
C ALA A 5 -12.43 -6.06 -8.72
N SER A 6 -13.17 -5.25 -7.95
CA SER A 6 -13.59 -5.59 -6.58
C SER A 6 -14.42 -6.86 -6.52
N GLU A 7 -15.41 -6.97 -7.41
CA GLU A 7 -16.27 -8.15 -7.53
C GLU A 7 -15.46 -9.38 -7.99
N ARG A 8 -14.53 -9.20 -8.94
CA ARG A 8 -13.67 -10.29 -9.42
C ARG A 8 -12.80 -10.86 -8.30
N VAL A 9 -12.24 -10.00 -7.45
CA VAL A 9 -11.41 -10.45 -6.31
C VAL A 9 -12.29 -11.15 -5.27
N GLU A 10 -13.44 -10.58 -4.94
CA GLU A 10 -14.39 -11.19 -4.00
C GLU A 10 -14.78 -12.61 -4.44
N ASN A 11 -15.13 -12.79 -5.71
CA ASN A 11 -15.56 -14.08 -6.28
C ASN A 11 -14.41 -15.04 -6.66
N SER A 12 -13.15 -14.64 -6.48
CA SER A 12 -12.00 -15.48 -6.83
C SER A 12 -11.66 -16.52 -5.75
N SER A 13 -10.71 -17.41 -6.04
CA SER A 13 -10.11 -18.33 -5.05
C SER A 13 -9.04 -17.68 -4.16
N LEU A 14 -8.80 -16.36 -4.29
CA LEU A 14 -7.84 -15.66 -3.44
C LEU A 14 -8.31 -15.64 -1.99
N ASN A 15 -7.38 -15.86 -1.06
CA ASN A 15 -7.64 -15.75 0.37
C ASN A 15 -7.57 -14.30 0.86
N GLU A 16 -6.58 -13.55 0.36
CA GLU A 16 -6.33 -12.16 0.76
C GLU A 16 -5.62 -11.43 -0.38
N ILE A 17 -5.83 -10.11 -0.46
CA ILE A 17 -5.08 -9.19 -1.30
C ILE A 17 -4.59 -8.02 -0.43
N ILE A 18 -3.30 -7.74 -0.52
CA ILE A 18 -2.66 -6.67 0.24
C ILE A 18 -2.58 -5.42 -0.64
N PHE A 19 -3.11 -4.32 -0.14
CA PHE A 19 -2.94 -2.99 -0.71
C PHE A 19 -2.10 -2.12 0.21
N THR A 20 -1.45 -1.11 -0.36
CA THR A 20 -0.98 0.02 0.43
C THR A 20 -2.03 1.13 0.41
N ASP A 21 -2.04 2.01 1.40
CA ASP A 21 -2.88 3.21 1.42
C ASP A 21 -2.35 4.35 0.52
N SER A 22 -1.41 4.06 -0.38
CA SER A 22 -0.86 5.01 -1.38
C SER A 22 -1.93 5.62 -2.30
N ILE A 23 -3.03 4.89 -2.50
CA ILE A 23 -4.26 5.38 -3.13
C ILE A 23 -5.42 4.96 -2.21
N PRO A 24 -6.30 5.88 -1.79
CA PRO A 24 -7.45 5.54 -0.96
C PRO A 24 -8.31 4.45 -1.60
N PHE A 25 -8.57 3.38 -0.86
CA PHE A 25 -9.49 2.33 -1.24
C PHE A 25 -10.79 2.48 -0.46
N THR A 26 -11.86 2.89 -1.14
CA THR A 26 -13.16 3.23 -0.53
C THR A 26 -14.23 2.17 -0.74
N LYS A 27 -13.89 1.03 -1.35
CA LYS A 27 -14.85 -0.03 -1.72
C LYS A 27 -14.87 -1.14 -0.69
N SER A 28 -15.96 -1.89 -0.64
CA SER A 28 -16.09 -3.08 0.20
C SER A 28 -15.58 -4.32 -0.54
N CYS A 29 -14.56 -4.99 0.01
CA CYS A 29 -14.11 -6.33 -0.40
C CYS A 29 -13.52 -7.02 0.83
N SER A 30 -14.05 -8.19 1.20
CA SER A 30 -13.70 -8.87 2.45
C SER A 30 -12.26 -9.37 2.49
N LYS A 31 -11.67 -9.56 1.30
CA LYS A 31 -10.31 -10.06 1.10
C LYS A 31 -9.26 -8.97 1.10
N VAL A 32 -9.65 -7.69 1.12
CA VAL A 32 -8.70 -6.58 1.07
C VAL A 32 -8.18 -6.25 2.45
N LYS A 33 -6.85 -6.24 2.59
CA LYS A 33 -6.16 -5.68 3.75
C LYS A 33 -5.26 -4.54 3.30
N VAL A 34 -5.34 -3.41 4.00
CA VAL A 34 -4.59 -2.20 3.67
C VAL A 34 -3.45 -2.03 4.68
N LEU A 35 -2.23 -1.86 4.16
CA LEU A 35 -1.03 -1.52 4.92
C LEU A 35 -0.70 -0.05 4.70
N SER A 36 -0.33 0.66 5.77
CA SER A 36 0.07 2.06 5.60
C SER A 36 1.48 2.17 5.06
N VAL A 37 1.70 3.09 4.11
CA VAL A 37 3.02 3.51 3.66
C VAL A 37 3.41 4.89 4.20
N ALA A 38 2.62 5.46 5.11
CA ALA A 38 2.86 6.79 5.68
C ALA A 38 4.25 6.91 6.32
N ASP A 39 4.64 5.95 7.17
CA ASP A 39 5.95 5.97 7.84
C ASP A 39 7.12 5.87 6.84
N MET A 40 6.97 5.09 5.78
CA MET A 40 7.98 4.98 4.72
C MET A 40 8.18 6.31 4.02
N PHE A 41 7.09 6.99 3.64
CA PHE A 41 7.15 8.30 3.00
C PHE A 41 7.67 9.39 3.95
N ALA A 42 7.24 9.40 5.21
CA ALA A 42 7.72 10.35 6.20
C ALA A 42 9.24 10.25 6.39
N ASN A 43 9.77 9.02 6.51
CA ASN A 43 11.21 8.79 6.62
C ASN A 43 11.97 9.21 5.36
N ALA A 44 11.42 8.92 4.16
CA ALA A 44 12.04 9.34 2.91
C ALA A 44 12.12 10.86 2.79
N ILE A 45 11.03 11.58 3.10
CA ILE A 45 10.97 13.03 3.08
C ILE A 45 11.98 13.62 4.07
N MET A 46 12.00 13.13 5.32
CA MET A 46 12.91 13.60 6.36
C MET A 46 14.38 13.47 5.94
N ARG A 47 14.76 12.33 5.36
CA ARG A 47 16.13 12.08 4.89
C ARG A 47 16.53 13.00 3.74
N VAL A 48 15.63 13.22 2.77
CA VAL A 48 15.88 14.17 1.68
C VAL A 48 16.07 15.58 2.23
N CYS A 49 15.24 16.03 3.16
CA CYS A 49 15.38 17.34 3.81
C CYS A 49 16.69 17.48 4.59
N ASN A 50 17.22 16.39 5.16
CA ASN A 50 18.45 16.38 5.95
C ASN A 50 19.72 16.03 5.13
N ASN A 51 19.62 15.85 3.81
CA ASN A 51 20.70 15.33 2.96
C ASN A 51 21.27 13.98 3.43
N GLU A 52 20.44 13.15 4.02
CA GLU A 52 20.76 11.79 4.43
C GLU A 52 20.50 10.80 3.29
N SER A 53 21.23 9.68 3.26
CA SER A 53 21.00 8.63 2.28
C SER A 53 19.64 7.96 2.46
N ILE A 54 18.86 7.83 1.39
CA ILE A 54 17.62 7.05 1.38
C ILE A 54 17.85 5.54 1.17
N SER A 55 19.08 5.13 0.80
CA SER A 55 19.38 3.73 0.44
C SER A 55 19.09 2.76 1.58
N SER A 56 19.20 3.18 2.83
CA SER A 56 18.91 2.31 3.97
C SER A 56 17.42 2.00 4.16
N LEU A 57 16.52 2.67 3.44
CA LEU A 57 15.08 2.34 3.43
C LEU A 57 14.76 1.12 2.56
N TYR A 58 15.73 0.64 1.77
CA TYR A 58 15.58 -0.46 0.82
C TYR A 58 16.40 -1.71 1.18
N VAL A 59 16.91 -1.76 2.41
CA VAL A 59 17.65 -2.92 2.92
C VAL A 59 16.64 -3.97 3.37
N VAL A 60 16.82 -5.20 2.90
CA VAL A 60 16.02 -6.39 3.23
C VAL A 60 16.78 -7.27 4.21
#